data_AF-A0A347U6J6-F1
#
_entry.id   AF-A0A347U6J6-F1
#
_cell.length_a   1.000
_cell.length_b   1.000
_cell.length_c   1.000
_cell.angle_alpha   90.00
_cell.angle_beta   90.00
_cell.angle_gamma   90.00
#
_symmetry.space_group_name_H-M   'P 1'
#
loop_
_entity.id
_entity.type
_entity.pdbx_description
1 polymer ?
#
loop_
_entity_poly.entity_id
_entity_poly.type
_entity_poly.pdbx_seq_one_letter_code
_entity_poly.pdbx_strand_id
1 'polypeptide(L)'
;MESNINSFGTDLICPICGASYQNQKKGRTKDYCSDNCRDVNKFLSAFETRLLKVGFKGSYSNSMKSRLFLLANNLHCVSKKKG
;
A
#
# COMPACT_ATOMS: atom_id res chain seq x y z
N MET A 1 35.74 4.22 -25.76
CA MET A 1 35.83 4.97 -24.49
C MET A 1 34.52 4.73 -23.75
N GLU A 2 34.62 3.89 -22.73
CA GLU A 2 33.81 3.77 -21.51
C GLU A 2 32.28 3.71 -21.62
N SER A 3 31.79 2.47 -21.58
CA SER A 3 30.43 2.07 -21.23
C SER A 3 30.11 2.49 -19.78
N ASN A 4 29.23 3.47 -19.59
CA ASN A 4 28.68 3.81 -18.27
C ASN A 4 27.56 2.83 -17.90
N ILE A 5 27.93 1.69 -17.33
CA ILE A 5 27.02 0.79 -16.62
C ILE A 5 26.90 1.32 -15.19
N ASN A 6 25.85 2.06 -14.86
CA ASN A 6 25.56 2.42 -13.47
C ASN A 6 24.06 2.63 -13.22
N SER A 7 23.37 1.56 -12.80
CA SER A 7 22.35 1.50 -11.73
C SER A 7 21.37 0.35 -12.00
N PHE A 8 21.72 -0.88 -11.59
CA PHE A 8 20.77 -2.00 -11.53
C PHE A 8 19.89 -1.88 -10.27
N GLY A 9 19.04 -0.87 -10.21
CA GLY A 9 17.92 -0.85 -9.28
C GLY A 9 16.71 -1.49 -9.96
N THR A 10 16.20 -2.61 -9.44
CA THR A 10 14.88 -3.09 -9.87
C THR A 10 13.86 -2.02 -9.51
N ASP A 11 13.12 -1.52 -10.49
CA ASP A 11 11.96 -0.66 -10.25
C ASP A 11 10.89 -1.47 -9.53
N LEU A 12 10.49 -0.99 -8.35
CA LEU A 12 9.47 -1.59 -7.52
C LEU A 12 8.24 -0.70 -7.49
N ILE A 13 7.06 -1.31 -7.45
CA ILE A 13 5.79 -0.60 -7.28
C ILE A 13 5.39 -0.69 -5.81
N CYS A 14 5.14 0.46 -5.18
CA CYS A 14 4.68 0.49 -3.79
C CYS A 14 3.26 -0.08 -3.70
N PRO A 15 3.00 -1.11 -2.87
CA PRO A 15 1.67 -1.72 -2.79
C PRO A 15 0.61 -0.82 -2.14
N ILE A 16 1.03 0.28 -1.49
CA ILE A 16 0.13 1.19 -0.77
C ILE A 16 -0.30 2.38 -1.63
N CYS A 17 0.62 2.97 -2.39
CA CYS A 17 0.34 4.19 -3.16
C CYS A 17 0.57 4.04 -4.67
N GLY A 18 1.05 2.89 -5.13
CA GLY A 18 1.34 2.62 -6.54
C GLY A 18 2.55 3.38 -7.12
N ALA A 19 3.27 4.17 -6.30
CA ALA A 19 4.45 4.88 -6.78
C ALA A 19 5.57 3.91 -7.17
N SER A 20 6.22 4.17 -8.30
CA SER A 20 7.46 3.48 -8.68
C SER A 20 8.63 4.05 -7.86
N TYR A 21 9.49 3.18 -7.33
CA TYR A 21 10.68 3.58 -6.60
C TYR A 21 11.82 2.58 -6.82
N GLN A 22 13.04 3.10 -6.72
CA GLN A 22 14.26 2.33 -6.92
C GLN A 22 14.72 1.70 -5.60
N ASN A 23 15.10 0.42 -5.65
CA ASN A 23 15.77 -0.22 -4.53
C ASN A 23 17.25 0.21 -4.46
N GLN A 24 17.52 1.33 -3.80
CA GLN A 24 18.84 1.97 -3.79
C GLN A 24 19.87 1.34 -2.84
N LYS A 25 19.57 0.23 -2.15
CA LYS A 25 20.50 -0.37 -1.17
C LYS A 25 20.93 -1.79 -1.56
N LYS A 26 22.24 -2.04 -1.56
CA LYS A 26 22.82 -3.39 -1.40
C LYS A 26 22.39 -3.93 -0.03
N GLY A 27 21.32 -4.70 0.02
CA GLY A 27 20.71 -5.19 1.26
C GLY A 27 19.30 -5.72 1.04
N ARG A 28 18.52 -5.84 2.11
CA ARG A 28 17.11 -6.26 2.02
C ARG A 28 16.32 -5.27 1.16
N THR A 29 15.64 -5.80 0.16
CA THR A 29 14.69 -5.07 -0.69
C THR A 29 13.71 -4.30 0.18
N LYS A 30 13.57 -2.99 -0.07
CA LYS A 30 12.49 -2.22 0.55
C LYS A 30 11.18 -2.64 -0.11
N ASP A 31 10.17 -2.92 0.71
CA ASP A 31 8.82 -3.28 0.22
C ASP A 31 7.94 -2.05 -0.01
N TYR A 32 8.33 -0.88 0.52
CA TYR A 32 7.57 0.37 0.46
C TYR A 32 8.42 1.56 0.04
N CYS A 33 7.82 2.51 -0.68
CA CYS A 33 8.50 3.72 -1.15
C CYS A 33 8.79 4.75 -0.05
N SER A 34 8.12 4.67 1.11
CA SER A 34 8.31 5.58 2.25
C SER A 34 7.92 4.94 3.58
N ASP A 35 8.39 5.50 4.69
CA ASP A 35 8.00 5.07 6.04
C ASP A 35 6.49 5.26 6.27
N ASN A 36 5.90 6.32 5.72
CA ASN A 36 4.45 6.54 5.78
C ASN A 36 3.67 5.39 5.11
N CYS A 37 4.10 4.93 3.93
CA CYS A 37 3.45 3.79 3.28
C CYS A 37 3.59 2.51 4.11
N ARG A 38 4.76 2.28 4.71
CA ARG A 38 4.96 1.14 5.62
C ARG A 38 4.03 1.21 6.82
N ASP A 39 3.86 2.38 7.44
CA ASP A 39 3.02 2.53 8.63
C ASP A 39 1.52 2.44 8.31
N VAL A 40 1.09 2.93 7.14
CA VAL A 40 -0.25 2.65 6.60
C VAL A 40 -0.46 1.15 6.42
N ASN A 41 0.51 0.42 5.85
CA ASN A 41 0.40 -1.03 5.72
C ASN A 41 0.24 -1.72 7.07
N LYS A 42 1.02 -1.34 8.09
CA LYS A 42 0.90 -1.90 9.45
C LYS A 42 -0.51 -1.70 10.01
N PHE A 43 -1.08 -0.50 9.82
CA PHE A 43 -2.45 -0.20 10.24
C PHE A 43 -3.45 -1.11 9.51
N LEU A 44 -3.36 -1.23 8.19
CA LEU A 44 -4.26 -2.06 7.38
C LEU A 44 -4.19 -3.54 7.80
N SER A 45 -2.98 -4.10 7.96
CA SER A 45 -2.82 -5.50 8.40
C SER A 45 -3.39 -5.74 9.80
N ALA A 46 -3.18 -4.79 10.74
CA ALA A 46 -3.74 -4.89 12.08
C ALA A 46 -5.28 -4.77 12.07
N PHE A 47 -5.81 -3.88 11.22
CA PHE A 47 -7.24 -3.70 11.03
C PHE A 47 -7.89 -4.98 10.47
N GLU A 48 -7.36 -5.56 9.38
CA GLU A 48 -7.85 -6.81 8.80
C GLU A 48 -7.82 -7.96 9.81
N THR A 49 -6.69 -8.14 10.50
CA THR A 49 -6.53 -9.21 11.50
C THR A 49 -7.57 -9.10 12.61
N ARG A 50 -7.87 -7.88 13.06
CA ARG A 50 -8.89 -7.65 14.09
C ARG A 50 -10.28 -7.86 13.53
N LEU A 51 -10.57 -7.35 12.33
CA LEU A 51 -11.88 -7.46 11.69
C LEU A 51 -12.27 -8.92 11.43
N LEU A 52 -11.33 -9.75 10.95
CA LEU A 52 -11.54 -11.18 10.70
C LEU A 52 -11.84 -11.98 11.98
N LYS A 53 -11.40 -11.49 13.14
CA LYS A 53 -11.66 -12.12 14.45
C LYS A 53 -13.01 -11.73 15.06
N VAL A 54 -13.74 -10.78 14.46
CA VAL A 54 -15.04 -10.36 14.98
C VAL A 54 -16.16 -11.20 14.37
N GLY A 55 -16.81 -12.01 15.21
CA GLY A 55 -18.05 -12.70 14.88
C GLY A 55 -19.23 -11.72 14.87
N PHE A 56 -19.49 -11.07 13.74
CA PHE A 56 -20.63 -10.16 13.62
C PHE A 56 -21.95 -10.95 13.54
N LYS A 57 -22.95 -10.54 14.34
CA LYS A 57 -24.35 -10.95 14.10
C LYS A 57 -24.80 -10.47 12.71
N GLY A 58 -25.67 -11.23 12.04
CA GLY A 58 -26.00 -11.04 10.62
C GLY A 58 -26.36 -9.61 10.21
N SER A 59 -27.21 -8.90 10.97
CA SER A 59 -27.58 -7.51 10.70
C SER A 59 -26.41 -6.53 10.83
N TYR A 60 -25.53 -6.76 11.81
CA TYR A 60 -24.35 -5.92 12.08
C TYR A 60 -23.25 -6.13 11.03
N SER A 61 -23.12 -7.33 10.48
CA SER A 61 -22.18 -7.64 9.39
C SER A 61 -22.47 -6.80 8.16
N ASN A 62 -23.75 -6.69 7.76
CA ASN A 62 -24.15 -5.88 6.60
C ASN A 62 -23.90 -4.38 6.83
N SER A 63 -24.17 -3.88 8.04
CA SER A 63 -23.86 -2.48 8.40
C SER A 63 -22.36 -2.20 8.33
N MET A 64 -21.52 -3.10 8.87
CA MET A 64 -20.07 -2.95 8.82
C MET A 64 -19.53 -2.99 7.39
N LYS A 65 -20.01 -3.92 6.56
CA LYS A 65 -19.66 -3.98 5.13
C LYS A 65 -20.02 -2.68 4.40
N SER A 66 -21.21 -2.14 4.64
CA SER A 66 -21.63 -0.87 4.06
C SER A 66 -20.73 0.29 4.46
N ARG A 67 -20.36 0.39 5.76
CA ARG A 67 -19.43 1.42 6.25
C ARG A 67 -18.04 1.30 5.61
N LEU A 68 -17.52 0.09 5.48
CA LEU A 68 -16.25 -0.17 4.80
C LEU A 68 -16.28 0.21 3.33
N PHE A 69 -17.37 -0.12 2.64
CA PHE A 69 -17.58 0.25 1.24
C PHE A 69 -17.65 1.77 1.05
N LEU A 70 -18.37 2.47 1.93
CA LEU A 70 -18.41 3.94 1.91
C LEU A 70 -17.01 4.54 2.16
N LEU A 71 -16.26 3.99 3.12
CA LEU A 71 -14.89 4.45 3.38
C LEU A 71 -14.01 4.26 2.14
N ALA A 72 -14.08 3.09 1.50
CA ALA A 72 -13.33 2.81 0.27
C ALA A 72 -13.66 3.79 -0.86
N ASN A 73 -14.94 4.12 -1.06
CA ASN A 73 -15.37 5.07 -2.10
C ASN A 73 -14.96 6.53 -1.82
N ASN A 74 -14.72 6.88 -0.55
CA ASN A 74 -14.28 8.23 -0.17
C ASN A 74 -12.75 8.37 -0.14
N LEU A 75 -11.99 7.29 -0.39
CA LEU A 75 -10.54 7.39 -0.58
C LEU A 75 -10.26 8.05 -1.93
N HIS A 76 -9.94 9.33 -1.92
CA HIS A 76 -9.51 10.06 -3.11
C HIS A 76 -8.09 9.66 -3.50
N CYS A 77 -7.97 8.82 -4.53
CA CYS A 77 -6.69 8.55 -5.18
C CYS A 77 -6.33 9.74 -6.08
N VAL A 78 -5.34 10.54 -5.68
CA VAL A 78 -4.76 11.57 -6.54
C VAL A 78 -4.01 10.87 -7.68
N SER A 79 -4.69 10.64 -8.80
CA SER A 79 -4.03 10.25 -10.04
C SER A 79 -3.15 11.43 -10.46
N LYS A 80 -1.84 11.32 -10.29
CA LYS A 80 -0.91 12.23 -10.96
C LYS A 80 -1.08 12.01 -12.46
N LYS A 81 -1.84 12.87 -13.14
CA LYS A 81 -1.79 13.01 -14.60
C LYS A 81 -0.31 13.16 -14.95
N LYS A 82 0.23 12.20 -15.72
CA LYS A 82 1.50 12.39 -16.40
C LYS A 82 1.30 13.56 -17.37
N GLY A 83 1.90 14.70 -17.05
CA GLY A 83 2.12 15.79 -17.99
C GLY A 83 3.29 15.45 -18.90
#